data_AF-A0A7X6WKU5-F1
#
_entry.id   AF-A0A7X6WKU5-F1
#
_cell.length_a   1.000
_cell.length_b   1.000
_cell.length_c   1.000
_cell.angle_alpha   90.00
_cell.angle_beta   90.00
_cell.angle_gamma   90.00
#
_symmetry.space_group_name_H-M   'P 1'
#
loop_
_entity.id
_entity.type
_entity.pdbx_description
1 polymer ?
#
loop_
_entity_poly.entity_id
_entity_poly.type
_entity_poly.pdbx_seq_one_letter_code
_entity_poly.pdbx_strand_id
1 'polypeptide(L)'
;MNAFLAKSNGTCLAQHTQDVLQAVKELHCKQSKKFPDEWWEVLDYAALLHDLGKIDPLFQAKLNKRKLTDEATEIPHGLLSLFLFNPEELPFSDPLFAHTVVSAVA
;
A
#
# COMPACT_ATOMS: atom_id res chain seq x y z
N MET A 1 -2.57 -10.98 -18.92
CA MET A 1 -2.41 -10.96 -17.45
C MET A 1 -3.65 -10.32 -16.86
N ASN A 2 -4.31 -10.96 -15.90
CA ASN A 2 -5.42 -10.34 -15.18
C ASN A 2 -4.83 -9.29 -14.23
N ALA A 3 -5.31 -8.05 -14.29
CA ALA A 3 -4.88 -7.00 -13.38
C ALA A 3 -5.52 -7.23 -11.99
N PHE A 4 -4.73 -7.08 -10.92
CA PHE A 4 -5.25 -7.05 -9.55
C PHE A 4 -6.14 -5.82 -9.36
N LEU A 5 -7.28 -5.98 -8.69
CA LEU A 5 -8.19 -4.88 -8.36
C LEU A 5 -7.86 -4.31 -6.97
N ALA A 6 -7.95 -2.99 -6.82
CA ALA A 6 -7.94 -2.32 -5.52
C ALA A 6 -9.35 -2.01 -4.99
N LYS A 7 -10.32 -1.81 -5.92
CA LYS A 7 -11.69 -1.42 -5.61
C LYS A 7 -12.68 -2.23 -6.46
N SER A 8 -13.89 -2.43 -5.94
CA SER A 8 -14.97 -3.20 -6.58
C SER A 8 -15.59 -2.50 -7.79
N ASN A 9 -15.32 -1.22 -7.99
CA ASN A 9 -15.72 -0.44 -9.17
C ASN A 9 -14.80 -0.66 -10.38
N GLY A 10 -13.80 -1.55 -10.28
CA GLY A 10 -12.87 -1.87 -11.36
C GLY A 10 -11.56 -1.10 -11.33
N THR A 11 -11.31 -0.22 -10.36
CA THR A 11 -9.98 0.40 -10.20
C THR A 11 -8.94 -0.68 -9.91
N CYS A 12 -7.91 -0.78 -10.77
CA CYS A 12 -6.82 -1.73 -10.58
C CYS A 12 -5.86 -1.25 -9.48
N LEU A 13 -5.14 -2.18 -8.86
CA LEU A 13 -4.20 -1.91 -7.78
C LEU A 13 -3.12 -0.92 -8.20
N ALA A 14 -2.53 -1.11 -9.38
CA ALA A 14 -1.52 -0.19 -9.91
C ALA A 14 -2.05 1.25 -10.07
N GLN A 15 -3.28 1.42 -10.60
CA GLN A 15 -3.89 2.74 -10.73
C GLN A 15 -4.15 3.37 -9.37
N HIS A 16 -4.71 2.60 -8.42
CA HIS A 16 -4.96 3.10 -7.07
C HIS A 16 -3.65 3.54 -6.38
N THR A 17 -2.59 2.73 -6.45
CA THR A 17 -1.28 3.10 -5.91
C THR A 17 -0.72 4.36 -6.59
N GLN A 18 -0.85 4.47 -7.91
CA GLN A 18 -0.43 5.67 -8.65
C GLN A 18 -1.22 6.92 -8.23
N ASP A 19 -2.53 6.81 -8.01
CA ASP A 19 -3.38 7.91 -7.56
C ASP A 19 -2.95 8.41 -6.17
N VAL A 20 -2.60 7.48 -5.26
CA VAL A 20 -2.11 7.84 -3.91
C VAL A 20 -0.74 8.51 -3.98
N LEU A 21 0.21 7.97 -4.75
CA LEU A 21 1.53 8.59 -4.96
C LEU A 21 1.41 9.99 -5.58
N GLN A 22 0.48 10.17 -6.53
CA GLN A 22 0.21 11.48 -7.11
C GLN A 22 -0.37 12.45 -6.06
N ALA A 23 -1.22 11.98 -5.15
CA ALA A 23 -1.70 12.79 -4.03
C ALA A 23 -0.58 13.18 -3.07
N VAL A 24 0.36 12.27 -2.76
CA VAL A 24 1.56 12.56 -1.95
C VAL A 24 2.39 13.67 -2.63
N LYS A 25 2.65 13.54 -3.93
CA LYS A 25 3.36 14.56 -4.72
C LYS A 25 2.67 15.92 -4.68
N GLU A 26 1.35 15.97 -4.79
CA GLU A 26 0.60 17.22 -4.70
C GLU A 26 0.65 17.86 -3.31
N LEU A 27 0.60 17.04 -2.26
CA LEU A 27 0.79 17.49 -0.88
C LEU A 27 2.20 18.03 -0.69
N HIS A 28 3.22 17.33 -1.19
CA HIS A 28 4.61 17.74 -1.14
C HIS A 28 4.79 19.11 -1.82
N CYS A 29 4.29 19.30 -3.04
CA CYS A 29 4.35 20.60 -3.72
C CYS A 29 3.73 21.75 -2.92
N LYS A 30 2.68 21.49 -2.14
CA LYS A 30 1.98 22.50 -1.33
C LYS A 30 2.63 22.74 0.03
N GLN A 31 3.37 21.76 0.57
CA GLN A 31 3.84 21.75 1.95
C GLN A 31 5.34 21.48 2.11
N SER A 32 6.12 21.44 1.03
CA SER A 32 7.56 21.12 1.04
C SER A 32 8.37 21.97 2.04
N LYS A 33 8.03 23.26 2.19
CA LYS A 33 8.72 24.14 3.14
C LYS A 33 8.38 23.89 4.62
N LYS A 34 7.41 23.03 4.92
CA LYS A 34 6.91 22.78 6.28
C LYS A 34 7.50 21.52 6.92
N PHE A 35 7.95 20.56 6.11
CA PHE A 35 8.39 19.24 6.57
C PHE A 35 9.70 18.85 5.89
N PRO A 36 10.56 18.05 6.54
CA PRO A 36 11.79 17.54 5.93
C PRO A 36 11.52 16.69 4.67
N ASP A 37 12.45 16.70 3.72
CA ASP A 37 12.33 15.95 2.45
C ASP A 37 12.25 14.44 2.69
N GLU A 38 12.95 13.94 3.70
CA GLU A 38 12.97 12.53 4.10
C GLU A 38 11.58 12.03 4.52
N TRP A 39 10.74 12.89 5.09
CA TRP A 39 9.38 12.51 5.48
C TRP A 39 8.48 12.27 4.27
N TRP A 40 8.73 12.97 3.16
CA TRP A 40 8.02 12.74 1.90
C TRP A 40 8.45 11.41 1.28
N GLU A 41 9.74 11.07 1.34
CA GLU A 41 10.23 9.76 0.90
C GLU A 41 9.59 8.63 1.72
N VAL A 42 9.55 8.75 3.04
CA VAL A 42 8.83 7.80 3.92
C VAL A 42 7.37 7.66 3.52
N LEU A 43 6.69 8.77 3.22
CA LEU A 43 5.29 8.77 2.82
C LEU A 43 5.08 8.12 1.44
N ASP A 44 6.01 8.30 0.50
CA ASP A 44 5.99 7.64 -0.81
C ASP A 44 6.11 6.12 -0.66
N TYR A 45 7.00 5.62 0.19
CA TYR A 45 7.12 4.19 0.48
C TYR A 45 5.88 3.62 1.17
N ALA A 46 5.30 4.34 2.13
CA ALA A 46 4.04 3.93 2.77
C ALA A 46 2.90 3.86 1.73
N ALA A 47 2.78 4.88 0.87
CA ALA A 47 1.79 4.91 -0.21
C ALA A 47 1.97 3.75 -1.21
N LEU A 48 3.21 3.40 -1.54
CA LEU A 48 3.53 2.30 -2.43
C LEU A 48 3.11 0.94 -1.84
N LEU A 49 3.31 0.74 -0.54
CA LEU A 49 3.21 -0.57 0.12
C LEU A 49 1.87 -0.84 0.82
N HIS A 50 1.09 0.20 1.17
CA HIS A 50 -0.11 0.05 2.05
C HIS A 50 -1.09 -1.05 1.60
N ASP A 51 -1.32 -1.16 0.30
CA ASP A 51 -2.32 -2.03 -0.30
C ASP A 51 -1.72 -3.27 -0.98
N LEU A 52 -0.43 -3.57 -0.76
CA LEU A 52 0.24 -4.70 -1.40
C LEU A 52 -0.46 -6.04 -1.11
N GLY A 53 -1.01 -6.22 0.08
CA GLY A 53 -1.80 -7.40 0.46
C GLY A 53 -3.10 -7.58 -0.32
N LYS A 54 -3.57 -6.60 -1.09
CA LYS A 54 -4.75 -6.77 -1.96
C LYS A 54 -4.51 -7.75 -3.11
N ILE A 55 -3.28 -8.17 -3.36
CA ILE A 55 -2.99 -9.26 -4.31
C ILE A 55 -3.53 -10.62 -3.85
N ASP A 56 -3.93 -10.73 -2.57
CA ASP A 56 -4.51 -11.96 -2.01
C ASP A 56 -5.66 -12.52 -2.86
N PRO A 57 -5.62 -13.81 -3.23
CA PRO A 57 -6.69 -14.42 -4.02
C PRO A 57 -8.08 -14.33 -3.40
N LEU A 58 -8.22 -14.38 -2.07
CA LEU A 58 -9.52 -14.25 -1.41
C LEU A 58 -10.03 -12.81 -1.52
N PHE A 59 -9.18 -11.82 -1.27
CA PHE A 59 -9.49 -10.41 -1.49
C PHE A 59 -9.93 -10.15 -2.95
N GLN A 60 -9.21 -10.68 -3.92
CA GLN A 60 -9.56 -10.57 -5.34
C GLN A 60 -10.87 -11.28 -5.68
N ALA A 61 -11.14 -12.44 -5.09
CA ALA A 61 -12.40 -13.15 -5.28
C ALA A 61 -13.60 -12.32 -4.75
N LYS A 62 -13.44 -11.63 -3.61
CA LYS A 62 -14.44 -10.70 -3.07
C LYS A 62 -14.73 -9.55 -4.02
N LEU A 63 -13.69 -8.89 -4.54
CA LEU A 63 -13.86 -7.78 -5.48
C LEU A 63 -14.56 -8.21 -6.77
N ASN A 64 -14.28 -9.43 -7.24
CA ASN A 64 -14.93 -10.02 -8.41
C ASN A 64 -16.29 -10.66 -8.12
N LYS A 65 -16.86 -10.48 -6.90
CA LYS A 65 -18.16 -11.05 -6.46
C LYS A 65 -18.26 -12.56 -6.68
N ARG A 66 -17.14 -13.28 -6.60
CA ARG A 66 -17.13 -14.74 -6.67
C ARG A 66 -17.63 -15.30 -5.35
N LYS A 67 -18.39 -16.41 -5.41
CA LYS A 67 -18.76 -17.14 -4.19
C LYS A 67 -17.48 -17.65 -3.52
N LEU A 68 -17.21 -17.15 -2.32
CA LEU A 68 -16.23 -17.74 -1.43
C LEU A 68 -16.83 -18.99 -0.79
N THR A 69 -16.01 -20.01 -0.54
CA THR A 69 -16.39 -21.11 0.33
C THR A 69 -16.42 -20.60 1.77
N ASP A 70 -17.40 -21.02 2.57
CA ASP A 70 -17.64 -20.53 3.94
C ASP A 70 -16.44 -20.74 4.91
N GLU A 71 -15.45 -21.55 4.51
CA GLU A 71 -14.25 -21.89 5.31
C GLU A 71 -13.04 -20.95 5.07
N ALA A 72 -13.13 -20.00 4.14
CA ALA A 72 -11.99 -19.13 3.81
C ALA A 72 -11.80 -18.00 4.84
N THR A 73 -10.78 -18.11 5.68
CA THR A 73 -10.36 -17.00 6.58
C THR A 73 -9.48 -16.02 5.80
N GLU A 74 -9.92 -14.77 5.72
CA GLU A 74 -9.16 -13.69 5.08
C GLU A 74 -8.16 -13.08 6.07
N ILE A 75 -6.91 -12.89 5.63
CA ILE A 75 -5.96 -12.02 6.32
C ILE A 75 -6.27 -10.58 5.91
N PRO A 76 -6.48 -9.64 6.86
CA PRO A 76 -6.65 -8.24 6.52
C PRO A 76 -5.52 -7.76 5.60
N HIS A 77 -5.86 -7.16 4.46
CA HIS A 77 -4.86 -6.80 3.44
C HIS A 77 -3.73 -5.93 4.00
N GLY A 78 -4.00 -4.98 4.91
CA GLY A 78 -2.96 -4.19 5.56
C GLY A 78 -1.98 -5.04 6.38
N LEU A 79 -2.48 -6.03 7.11
CA LEU A 79 -1.62 -6.99 7.82
C LEU A 79 -0.81 -7.84 6.84
N LEU A 80 -1.44 -8.34 5.77
CA LEU A 80 -0.73 -9.10 4.73
C LEU A 80 0.33 -8.26 4.03
N SER A 81 0.08 -6.97 3.78
CA SER A 81 1.06 -6.05 3.18
C SER A 81 2.39 -6.06 3.95
N LEU A 82 2.35 -6.11 5.28
CA LEU A 82 3.56 -6.17 6.12
C LEU A 82 4.44 -7.39 5.87
N PHE A 83 3.85 -8.51 5.44
CA PHE A 83 4.59 -9.75 5.18
C PHE A 83 5.17 -9.81 3.75
N LEU A 84 4.85 -8.82 2.91
CA LEU A 84 5.21 -8.81 1.48
C LEU A 84 6.37 -7.86 1.15
N PHE A 85 6.98 -7.22 2.15
CA PHE A 85 8.22 -6.46 2.00
C PHE A 85 9.13 -6.67 3.21
N ASN A 86 10.44 -6.52 3.01
CA ASN A 86 11.42 -6.53 4.09
C ASN A 86 11.75 -5.08 4.49
N PRO A 87 11.45 -4.63 5.72
CA PRO A 87 11.78 -3.28 6.18
C PRO A 87 13.28 -2.97 6.12
N GLU A 88 14.14 -3.99 6.25
CA GLU A 88 15.60 -3.84 6.17
C GLU A 88 16.11 -3.55 4.75
N GLU A 89 15.29 -3.79 3.72
CA GLU A 89 15.62 -3.50 2.32
C GLU A 89 15.17 -2.10 1.88
N LEU A 90 14.47 -1.36 2.75
CA LEU A 90 14.11 0.04 2.47
C LEU A 90 15.37 0.92 2.53
N PRO A 91 15.55 1.88 1.61
CA PRO A 91 16.82 2.60 1.45
C PRO A 91 17.01 3.75 2.44
N PHE A 92 16.58 3.58 3.69
CA PHE A 92 16.70 4.59 4.71
C PHE A 92 17.96 4.38 5.55
N SER A 93 18.75 5.44 5.73
CA SER A 93 19.90 5.42 6.63
C SER A 93 19.50 5.43 8.11
N ASP A 94 18.35 6.04 8.44
CA ASP A 94 17.77 6.04 9.79
C ASP A 94 16.73 4.91 9.90
N PRO A 95 16.94 3.88 10.77
CA PRO A 95 15.98 2.80 10.98
C PRO A 95 14.58 3.28 11.41
N LEU A 96 14.47 4.46 12.03
CA LEU A 96 13.19 5.03 12.42
C LEU A 96 12.27 5.27 11.21
N PHE A 97 12.83 5.58 10.04
CA PHE A 97 12.06 5.76 8.82
C PHE A 97 11.47 4.44 8.30
N ALA A 98 12.24 3.36 8.31
CA ALA A 98 11.72 2.03 7.98
C ALA A 98 10.60 1.61 8.94
N HIS A 99 10.77 1.84 10.25
CA HIS A 99 9.72 1.58 11.25
C HIS A 99 8.47 2.44 11.03
N THR A 100 8.64 3.67 10.57
CA THR A 100 7.52 4.58 10.27
C THR A 100 6.74 4.08 9.06
N VAL A 101 7.41 3.58 8.02
CA VAL A 101 6.74 2.91 6.88
C VAL A 101 5.94 1.71 7.35
N VAL A 102 6.52 0.82 8.16
CA VAL A 102 5.82 -0.34 8.73
C VAL A 102 4.57 0.08 9.49
N SER A 103 4.68 1.10 10.35
CA SER A 103 3.54 1.62 11.13
C SER A 103 2.48 2.33 10.29
N ALA A 104 2.82 2.82 9.10
CA ALA A 104 1.86 3.50 8.22
C ALA A 104 1.11 2.52 7.30
N VAL A 105 1.67 1.33 7.07
CA VAL A 105 1.04 0.27 6.26
C VAL A 105 -0.08 -0.46 7.04
N ALA A 106 0.02 -0.58 8.36
CA ALA A 106 -0.92 -1.33 9.19
C ALA A 106 -1.16 -0.71 10.58
#